data_AF-W2TAI0-F1
#
_entry.id   AF-W2TAI0-F1
#
_cell.length_a   1.000
_cell.length_b   1.000
_cell.length_c   1.000
_cell.angle_alpha   90.00
_cell.angle_beta   90.00
_cell.angle_gamma   90.00
#
_symmetry.space_group_name_H-M   'P 1'
#
loop_
_entity.id
_entity.type
_entity.pdbx_description
1 polymer ?
#
loop_
_entity_poly.entity_id
_entity_poly.type
_entity_poly.pdbx_seq_one_letter_code
_entity_poly.pdbx_strand_id
1 'polypeptide(L)'
;VHNCLMYALEEIMEKTKCDDHELEHLSIASIDNCYQNLNLSPNLEIASVPVTSEVKELDVPTVEQEIKADVEKWSFGNSLIFAFTVITTIGE
;
A
#
# COMPACT_ATOMS: atom_id res chain seq x y z
N VAL A 1 15.85 -8.45 0.53
CA VAL A 1 14.90 -7.40 0.11
C VAL A 1 14.97 -6.15 0.96
N HIS A 2 14.83 -6.24 2.28
CA HIS A 2 14.89 -5.07 3.18
C HIS A 2 16.07 -4.11 2.89
N ASN A 3 17.30 -4.63 2.82
CA ASN A 3 18.47 -3.79 2.52
C ASN A 3 18.43 -3.17 1.11
N CYS A 4 17.90 -3.89 0.11
CA CYS A 4 17.74 -3.35 -1.25
C CYS A 4 16.76 -2.17 -1.26
N LEU A 5 15.66 -2.30 -0.52
CA LEU A 5 14.68 -1.22 -0.36
C LEU A 5 15.28 0.00 0.33
N MET A 6 16.08 -0.20 1.38
CA MET A 6 16.74 0.91 2.07
C MET A 6 17.65 1.70 1.12
N TYR A 7 18.44 1.02 0.27
CA TYR A 7 19.28 1.71 -0.71
C TYR A 7 18.47 2.41 -1.81
N ALA A 8 17.42 1.76 -2.32
CA ALA A 8 16.56 2.36 -3.32
C ALA A 8 15.86 3.62 -2.78
N LEU A 9 15.40 3.58 -1.51
CA LEU A 9 14.78 4.72 -0.85
C LEU A 9 15.77 5.86 -0.61
N GLU A 10 17.00 5.55 -0.20
CA GLU A 10 18.05 6.55 -0.01
C GLU A 10 18.38 7.26 -1.33
N GLU A 11 18.50 6.51 -2.43
CA GLU A 11 18.73 7.06 -3.77
C GLU A 11 17.56 7.94 -4.26
N ILE A 12 16.32 7.51 -3.98
CA ILE A 12 15.09 8.25 -4.29
C ILE A 12 15.05 9.58 -3.53
N MET A 13 15.35 9.55 -2.23
CA MET A 13 15.38 10.75 -1.38
C MET A 13 16.47 11.73 -1.81
N GLU A 14 17.65 11.22 -2.20
CA GLU A 14 18.74 12.07 -2.71
C GLU A 14 18.36 12.77 -4.02
N LYS A 15 17.72 12.05 -4.96
CA LYS A 15 17.32 12.58 -6.26
C LYS A 15 16.20 13.59 -6.18
N THR A 16 15.19 13.29 -5.38
CA THR A 16 14.00 14.15 -5.25
C THR A 16 14.19 15.28 -4.26
N LYS A 17 15.22 15.21 -3.41
CA LYS A 17 15.39 16.12 -2.24
C LYS A 17 14.15 16.18 -1.35
N CYS A 18 13.34 15.13 -1.37
CA CYS A 18 12.03 15.06 -0.72
C CYS A 18 11.03 16.14 -1.19
N ASP A 19 11.13 16.61 -2.44
CA ASP A 19 10.17 17.51 -3.06
C ASP A 19 8.95 16.74 -3.58
N ASP A 20 7.74 17.10 -3.13
CA ASP A 20 6.51 16.36 -3.42
C ASP A 20 6.23 16.23 -4.93
N HIS A 21 6.51 17.28 -5.71
CA HIS A 21 6.29 17.26 -7.17
C HIS A 21 7.27 16.31 -7.87
N GLU A 22 8.53 16.28 -7.45
CA GLU A 22 9.52 15.34 -7.99
C GLU A 22 9.25 13.89 -7.57
N LEU A 23 8.65 13.67 -6.39
CA LEU A 23 8.22 12.34 -5.95
C LEU A 23 7.08 11.78 -6.82
N GLU A 24 6.12 12.62 -7.24
CA GLU A 24 4.99 12.19 -8.08
C GLU A 24 5.44 11.70 -9.47
N HIS A 25 6.55 12.22 -9.99
CA HIS A 25 7.11 11.85 -11.28
C HIS A 25 8.21 10.79 -11.20
N LEU A 26 8.52 10.31 -10.00
CA LEU A 26 9.62 9.39 -9.80
C LEU A 26 9.26 7.96 -10.23
N SER A 27 10.18 7.33 -10.97
CA SER A 27 10.06 5.92 -11.31
C SER A 27 10.39 5.03 -10.11
N ILE A 28 9.47 4.11 -9.77
CA ILE A 28 9.65 3.10 -8.72
C ILE A 28 10.38 1.84 -9.20
N ALA A 29 10.97 1.85 -10.40
CA ALA A 29 11.63 0.67 -10.98
C ALA A 29 12.75 0.10 -10.08
N SER A 30 13.45 0.96 -9.32
CA SER A 30 14.46 0.54 -8.35
C SER A 30 13.85 -0.26 -7.18
N ILE A 31 12.65 0.11 -6.74
CA ILE A 31 11.89 -0.61 -5.70
C ILE A 31 11.40 -1.95 -6.27
N ASP A 32 10.85 -1.95 -7.48
CA ASP A 32 10.35 -3.16 -8.14
C ASP A 32 11.45 -4.22 -8.29
N ASN A 33 12.66 -3.81 -8.67
CA ASN A 33 13.81 -4.71 -8.78
C ASN A 33 14.11 -5.45 -7.46
N CYS A 34 13.96 -4.76 -6.33
CA CYS A 34 14.15 -5.35 -5.01
C CYS A 34 13.14 -6.47 -4.70
N TYR A 35 11.94 -6.40 -5.28
CA TYR A 35 10.89 -7.43 -5.12
C TYR A 35 10.94 -8.50 -6.21
N GLN A 36 11.42 -8.22 -7.43
CA GLN A 36 11.47 -9.20 -8.52
C GLN A 36 12.38 -10.41 -8.22
N ASN A 37 13.35 -10.24 -7.33
CA ASN A 37 14.24 -11.33 -6.91
C ASN A 37 13.70 -12.13 -5.71
N LEU A 38 12.47 -11.85 -5.26
CA LEU A 38 11.83 -12.67 -4.25
C LEU A 38 11.39 -13.98 -4.86
N ASN A 39 12.13 -15.03 -4.54
CA ASN A 39 11.65 -16.38 -4.71
C ASN A 39 10.62 -16.65 -3.60
N LEU A 40 9.38 -16.18 -3.82
CA LEU A 40 8.24 -16.47 -2.97
C LEU A 40 7.97 -17.97 -3.11
N SER A 41 8.46 -18.74 -2.14
CA SER A 41 8.09 -20.15 -2.05
C SER A 41 6.55 -20.21 -2.01
N PRO A 42 5.91 -21.03 -2.86
CA PRO A 42 4.44 -21.02 -3.03
C PRO A 42 3.66 -21.42 -1.77
N ASN A 43 4.36 -21.80 -0.69
CA ASN A 43 3.79 -22.19 0.59
C ASN A 43 4.01 -21.16 1.70
N LEU A 44 4.39 -19.92 1.39
CA LEU A 44 4.35 -18.85 2.39
C LEU A 44 2.90 -18.41 2.56
N GLU A 45 2.13 -19.18 3.33
CA GLU A 45 0.89 -18.73 3.95
C GLU A 45 1.20 -17.38 4.57
N ILE A 46 0.63 -16.33 3.99
CA ILE A 46 0.61 -14.98 4.55
C ILE A 46 0.09 -15.18 5.96
N ALA A 47 0.98 -15.07 6.95
CA ALA A 47 0.60 -15.15 8.35
C ALA A 47 -0.44 -14.04 8.56
N SER A 48 -1.71 -14.43 8.54
CA SER A 48 -2.83 -13.59 8.83
C SER A 48 -2.59 -13.05 10.23
N VAL A 49 -2.27 -11.75 10.29
CA VAL A 49 -2.27 -11.01 11.55
C VAL A 49 -3.62 -11.31 12.21
N PRO A 50 -3.66 -11.85 13.44
CA PRO A 50 -4.93 -12.12 14.10
C PRO A 50 -5.58 -10.77 14.42
N VAL A 51 -6.62 -10.43 13.67
CA VAL A 51 -7.55 -9.36 14.04
C VAL A 51 -8.32 -9.87 15.25
N THR A 52 -7.84 -9.53 16.45
CA THR A 52 -8.59 -9.71 17.69
C THR A 52 -9.87 -8.90 17.59
N SER A 53 -10.99 -9.61 17.46
CA SER A 53 -12.33 -9.04 17.51
C SER A 53 -12.64 -8.62 18.94
N GLU A 54 -12.65 -7.31 19.21
CA GLU A 54 -13.36 -6.77 20.36
C GLU A 54 -14.70 -6.23 19.89
N VAL A 55 -15.78 -6.88 20.35
CA VAL A 55 -17.15 -6.42 20.19
C VAL A 55 -17.32 -5.15 21.03
N LYS A 56 -17.62 -4.02 20.39
CA LYS A 56 -18.08 -2.82 21.10
C LYS A 56 -19.15 -2.08 20.30
N GLU A 57 -20.35 -2.15 20.86
CA GLU A 57 -21.46 -1.18 20.88
C GLU A 57 -21.80 -0.40 19.59
N LEU A 58 -23.08 -0.48 19.21
CA LEU A 58 -23.70 0.19 18.08
C LEU A 58 -23.67 1.71 18.27
N ASP A 59 -22.60 2.35 17.80
CA ASP A 59 -22.46 3.82 17.72
C ASP A 59 -22.83 4.24 16.29
N VAL A 60 -23.83 5.11 16.15
CA VAL A 60 -24.22 5.66 14.84
C VAL A 60 -23.12 6.65 14.46
N PRO A 61 -22.35 6.41 13.39
CA PRO A 61 -21.19 7.23 13.08
C PRO A 61 -21.64 8.66 12.77
N THR A 62 -20.95 9.64 13.36
CA THR A 62 -21.14 11.04 12.98
C THR A 62 -20.58 11.28 11.58
N VAL A 63 -21.09 12.30 10.89
CA VAL A 63 -20.70 12.65 9.50
C VAL A 63 -19.18 12.76 9.33
N GLU A 64 -18.47 13.24 10.36
CA GLU A 64 -17.01 13.37 10.35
C GLU A 64 -16.27 12.02 10.41
N GLN A 65 -16.87 11.00 11.03
CA GLN A 65 -16.33 9.64 11.06
C GLN A 65 -16.56 8.93 9.72
N GLU A 66 -17.70 9.17 9.08
CA GLU A 66 -17.98 8.68 7.72
C GLU A 66 -16.98 9.26 6.70
N ILE A 67 -16.70 10.57 6.79
CA ILE A 67 -15.73 11.23 5.91
C ILE A 67 -14.32 10.64 6.11
N LYS A 68 -13.89 10.39 7.35
CA LYS A 68 -12.57 9.77 7.61
C LYS A 68 -12.50 8.35 7.06
N ALA A 69 -13.55 7.55 7.26
CA ALA A 69 -13.63 6.19 6.73
C ALA A 69 -13.60 6.18 5.19
N ASP A 70 -14.26 7.15 4.54
CA ASP A 70 -14.24 7.28 3.08
C ASP A 70 -12.88 7.76 2.55
N VAL A 71 -12.20 8.67 3.24
CA VAL A 71 -10.84 9.09 2.89
C VAL A 71 -9.85 7.93 3.03
N GLU A 72 -9.98 7.10 4.05
CA GLU A 72 -9.16 5.89 4.20
C GLU A 72 -9.49 4.84 3.12
N LYS A 73 -10.78 4.64 2.82
CA LYS A 73 -11.26 3.75 1.75
C LYS A 73 -10.74 4.14 0.37
N TRP A 74 -10.68 5.44 0.08
CA TRP A 74 -10.16 5.98 -1.18
C TRP A 74 -8.72 6.49 -1.09
N SER A 75 -7.98 6.10 -0.05
CA SER A 75 -6.54 6.35 0.02
C SER A 75 -5.84 5.83 -1.24
N PHE A 76 -4.71 6.44 -1.61
CA PHE A 76 -3.99 6.10 -2.84
C PHE A 76 -3.74 4.58 -2.99
N GLY A 77 -3.32 3.91 -1.90
CA GLY A 77 -3.08 2.46 -1.91
C GLY A 77 -4.35 1.64 -2.18
N ASN A 78 -5.46 1.97 -1.52
CA ASN A 78 -6.73 1.27 -1.72
C ASN A 78 -7.31 1.54 -3.12
N SER A 79 -7.16 2.77 -3.62
CA SER A 79 -7.56 3.15 -4.99
C SER A 79 -6.76 2.41 -6.05
N LEU A 80 -5.45 2.23 -5.83
CA LEU A 80 -4.58 1.46 -6.73
C LEU A 80 -4.98 -0.02 -6.75
N ILE A 81 -5.22 -0.62 -5.57
CA ILE A 81 -5.69 -2.02 -5.46
C ILE A 81 -7.03 -2.19 -6.18
N PHE A 82 -7.97 -1.28 -5.96
CA PHE A 82 -9.28 -1.29 -6.63
C PHE A 82 -9.14 -1.15 -8.16
N ALA A 83 -8.23 -0.31 -8.66
CA ALA A 83 -7.98 -0.24 -10.10
C ALA A 83 -7.46 -1.58 -10.65
N PHE A 84 -6.57 -2.25 -9.92
CA PHE A 84 -6.09 -3.58 -10.32
C PHE A 84 -7.19 -4.65 -10.28
N THR A 85 -8.14 -4.64 -9.34
CA THR A 85 -9.24 -5.62 -9.33
C THR A 85 -10.15 -5.48 -10.56
N VAL A 86 -10.38 -4.26 -11.04
CA VAL A 86 -11.12 -3.98 -12.29
C VAL A 86 -10.33 -4.45 -13.52
N ILE A 87 -9.03 -4.11 -13.60
CA ILE A 87 -8.18 -4.48 -14.74
C ILE A 87 -7.99 -6.00 -14.84
N THR A 88 -7.88 -6.69 -13.71
CA THR A 88 -7.65 -8.14 -13.65
C THR A 88 -8.93 -8.97 -13.67
N THR A 89 -10.09 -8.34 -13.86
CA THR A 89 -11.43 -8.96 -13.83
C THR A 89 -11.70 -9.80 -12.57
N ILE A 90 -11.03 -9.49 -11.45
CA ILE A 90 -11.28 -10.14 -10.15
C ILE A 90 -12.59 -9.64 -9.54
N GLY A 91 -13.03 -8.44 -9.90
CA GLY A 91 -14.25 -7.80 -9.38
C GLY A 91 -15.54 -8.09 -10.16
N GLU A 92 -15.55 -9.04 -11.11
CA GLU A 92 -16.77 -9.54 -11.78
C GLU A 92 -17.38 -10.75 -11.05
#